data_AF-A0A4U1FHQ7-F1
#
_entry.id   AF-A0A4U1FHQ7-F1
#
_cell.length_a   1.000
_cell.length_b   1.000
_cell.length_c   1.000
_cell.angle_alpha   90.00
_cell.angle_beta   90.00
_cell.angle_gamma   90.00
#
_symmetry.space_group_name_H-M   'P 1'
#
loop_
_entity.id
_entity.type
_entity.pdbx_description
1 polymer ?
#
loop_
_entity_poly.entity_id
_entity_poly.type
_entity_poly.pdbx_seq_one_letter_code
_entity_poly.pdbx_strand_id
1 'polypeptide(L)'
;LQSVDWQISLNEQAHHTDKFSSQELIVRRGQLFYMSLTVYRCLDCNRSATFTASTGPYPSESAKTKAVFPLSNSISGTGWGAQLLHNNNNVLSISILSPANAPIGRYTLSIEISSEGNDSTTQLGTFILLFNPWLQADSVFISNHDEREEYVQEDAGVIFVGRTSYISTIGWNYGQFEEGILNICLSLLDNSLNFRRDPATDVARRDDPQYIGRVLSAMINANDDYGVVSGNWSGNYVGGQDPRNWNGSVEILKQWQISGFRPVRYGQCWVFAGTLNTVLRSLGIPSRVITNFNSAHDTDKNLSVDVYYDPRGWPMDKGSDSV
;
A
#
# COMPACT_ATOMS: atom_id res chain seq x y z
N LEU A 1 29.66 1.10 13.29
CA LEU A 1 28.66 0.02 13.12
C LEU A 1 29.32 -1.12 12.36
N GLN A 2 29.19 -2.37 12.81
CA GLN A 2 29.72 -3.54 12.08
C GLN A 2 28.66 -4.16 11.17
N SER A 3 27.48 -4.45 11.73
CA SER A 3 26.38 -5.06 10.99
C SER A 3 25.04 -4.74 11.64
N VAL A 4 23.99 -4.85 10.83
CA VAL A 4 22.59 -4.75 11.23
C VAL A 4 21.90 -6.06 10.85
N ASP A 5 21.28 -6.72 11.82
CA ASP A 5 20.38 -7.84 11.58
C ASP A 5 18.94 -7.39 11.86
N TRP A 6 18.13 -7.37 10.82
CA TRP A 6 16.73 -6.94 10.84
C TRP A 6 15.77 -8.03 11.30
N GLN A 7 16.26 -9.23 11.63
CA GLN A 7 15.44 -10.36 12.08
C GLN A 7 14.19 -10.59 11.20
N ILE A 8 14.40 -10.50 9.87
CA ILE A 8 13.33 -10.35 8.87
C ILE A 8 12.23 -11.40 9.06
N SER A 9 12.59 -12.69 9.06
CA SER A 9 11.59 -13.76 9.17
C SER A 9 10.76 -13.72 10.46
N LEU A 10 11.37 -13.34 11.59
CA LEU A 10 10.66 -13.24 12.88
C LEU A 10 9.68 -12.06 12.88
N ASN A 11 10.14 -10.91 12.38
CA ASN A 11 9.30 -9.72 12.28
C ASN A 11 8.16 -9.93 11.29
N GLU A 12 8.44 -10.46 10.11
CA GLU A 12 7.42 -10.64 9.07
C GLU A 12 6.33 -11.62 9.50
N GLN A 13 6.69 -12.71 10.18
CA GLN A 13 5.72 -13.63 10.77
C GLN A 13 4.85 -12.92 11.81
N ALA A 14 5.45 -12.13 12.71
CA ALA A 14 4.72 -11.41 13.75
C ALA A 14 3.84 -10.28 13.18
N HIS A 15 4.23 -9.68 12.07
CA HIS A 15 3.53 -8.58 11.40
C HIS A 15 2.58 -9.05 10.29
N HIS A 16 2.42 -10.35 10.06
CA HIS A 16 1.57 -10.91 9.00
C HIS A 16 1.95 -10.38 7.61
N THR A 17 3.25 -10.36 7.34
CA THR A 17 3.89 -9.88 6.10
C THR A 17 4.83 -10.93 5.48
N ASP A 18 4.88 -12.13 6.06
CA ASP A 18 5.72 -13.26 5.63
C ASP A 18 5.33 -13.85 4.27
N LYS A 19 4.11 -13.58 3.78
CA LYS A 19 3.67 -14.02 2.46
C LYS A 19 4.33 -13.24 1.31
N PHE A 20 4.78 -12.00 1.54
CA PHE A 20 5.35 -11.17 0.47
C PHE A 20 6.65 -11.77 -0.07
N SER A 21 6.74 -11.92 -1.40
CA SER A 21 7.99 -12.25 -2.07
C SER A 21 8.91 -11.00 -2.13
N SER A 22 9.63 -10.75 -1.04
CA SER A 22 10.54 -9.62 -0.86
C SER A 22 11.75 -10.03 -0.01
N GLN A 23 12.85 -9.29 -0.12
CA GLN A 23 14.02 -9.40 0.76
C GLN A 23 14.17 -8.18 1.69
N GLU A 24 13.34 -7.16 1.51
CA GLU A 24 13.28 -5.99 2.40
C GLU A 24 12.39 -6.29 3.59
N LEU A 25 12.73 -5.77 4.78
CA LEU A 25 11.88 -5.87 5.97
C LEU A 25 10.54 -5.18 5.72
N ILE A 26 9.44 -5.93 5.79
CA ILE A 26 8.07 -5.39 5.70
C ILE A 26 7.40 -5.55 7.07
N VAL A 27 6.95 -4.43 7.64
CA VAL A 27 6.26 -4.39 8.93
C VAL A 27 5.00 -3.52 8.86
N ARG A 28 4.15 -3.62 9.87
CA ARG A 28 2.89 -2.86 9.98
C ARG A 28 2.99 -1.84 11.11
N ARG A 29 2.43 -0.66 10.89
CA ARG A 29 2.47 0.47 11.84
C ARG A 29 1.84 0.12 13.19
N GLY A 30 2.29 0.79 14.25
CA GLY A 30 1.71 0.63 15.59
C GLY A 30 2.08 -0.68 16.32
N GLN A 31 2.97 -1.50 15.74
CA GLN A 31 3.43 -2.76 16.33
C GLN A 31 4.96 -2.77 16.45
N LEU A 32 5.47 -3.46 17.48
CA LEU A 32 6.90 -3.59 17.74
C LEU A 32 7.56 -4.53 16.74
N PHE A 33 8.70 -4.09 16.20
CA PHE A 33 9.63 -4.95 15.45
C PHE A 33 11.02 -4.91 16.09
N TYR A 34 11.82 -5.93 15.80
CA TYR A 34 13.07 -6.21 16.51
C TYR A 34 14.26 -6.15 15.55
N MET A 35 15.40 -5.70 16.06
CA MET A 35 16.65 -5.71 15.31
C MET A 35 17.84 -5.89 16.25
N SER A 36 18.95 -6.36 15.69
CA SER A 36 20.22 -6.47 16.40
C SER A 36 21.29 -5.63 15.73
N LEU A 37 21.97 -4.81 16.53
CA LEU A 37 23.08 -3.96 16.09
C LEU A 37 24.39 -4.49 16.66
N THR A 38 25.34 -4.83 15.78
CA THR A 38 26.69 -5.16 16.19
C THR A 38 27.55 -3.91 16.12
N VAL A 39 28.06 -3.44 17.26
CA VAL A 39 28.88 -2.22 17.37
C VAL A 39 30.34 -2.56 17.65
N TYR A 40 31.27 -1.70 17.23
CA TYR A 40 32.71 -1.93 17.47
C TYR A 40 33.10 -1.78 18.95
N ARG A 41 32.33 -0.97 19.68
CA ARG A 41 32.51 -0.72 21.11
C ARG A 41 31.14 -0.62 21.74
N CYS A 42 31.01 -1.16 22.94
CA CYS A 42 29.78 -1.11 23.73
C CYS A 42 29.28 0.33 23.87
N LEU A 43 27.97 0.51 23.97
CA LEU A 43 27.42 1.78 24.43
C LEU A 43 27.69 1.87 25.94
N ASP A 44 28.78 2.57 26.30
CA ASP A 44 29.12 2.85 27.70
C ASP A 44 28.20 3.97 28.25
N CYS A 45 28.15 4.18 29.57
CA CYS A 45 27.22 5.12 30.23
C CYS A 45 27.29 6.59 29.72
N ASN A 46 28.35 6.97 29.01
CA ASN A 46 28.55 8.32 28.46
C ASN A 46 28.19 8.45 26.96
N ARG A 47 27.64 7.40 26.34
CA ARG A 47 27.20 7.43 24.94
C ARG A 47 25.68 7.44 24.88
N SER A 48 25.13 8.37 24.09
CA SER A 48 23.71 8.35 23.75
C SER A 48 23.54 7.90 22.31
N ALA A 49 22.46 7.17 22.05
CA ALA A 49 22.10 6.69 20.73
C ALA A 49 20.70 7.20 20.40
N THR A 50 20.56 7.84 19.25
CA THR A 50 19.30 8.43 18.78
C THR A 50 18.98 7.88 17.41
N PHE A 51 17.78 7.35 17.25
CA PHE A 51 17.29 6.87 15.96
C PHE A 51 16.57 7.99 15.22
N THR A 52 16.69 7.98 13.90
CA THR A 52 15.88 8.79 13.00
C THR A 52 15.20 7.87 11.99
N ALA A 53 13.87 7.84 11.99
CA ALA A 53 13.06 7.23 10.94
C ALA A 53 12.54 8.34 10.01
N SER A 54 12.65 8.16 8.70
CA SER A 54 12.20 9.16 7.72
C SER A 54 11.62 8.53 6.46
N THR A 55 10.60 9.15 5.87
CA THR A 55 9.96 8.73 4.63
C THR A 55 9.67 9.92 3.71
N GLY A 56 9.62 9.67 2.40
CA GLY A 56 9.38 10.68 1.37
C GLY A 56 10.59 11.57 1.06
N PRO A 57 10.48 12.43 0.02
CA PRO A 57 11.57 13.28 -0.43
C PRO A 57 11.81 14.51 0.47
N TYR A 58 10.83 14.91 1.27
CA TYR A 58 10.93 16.05 2.20
C TYR A 58 10.52 15.66 3.63
N PRO A 59 11.31 14.82 4.34
CA PRO A 59 10.96 14.37 5.68
C PRO A 59 10.93 15.51 6.70
N SER A 60 9.86 15.61 7.49
CA SER A 60 9.71 16.60 8.56
C SER A 60 8.98 16.03 9.77
N GLU A 61 9.41 16.41 10.98
CA GLU A 61 8.75 16.02 12.23
C GLU A 61 7.34 16.61 12.35
N SER A 62 7.16 17.87 11.91
CA SER A 62 5.83 18.51 11.90
C SER A 62 4.84 17.81 10.99
N ALA A 63 5.33 17.19 9.91
CA ALA A 63 4.55 16.43 8.95
C ALA A 63 4.44 14.94 9.32
N LYS A 64 5.04 14.51 10.44
CA LYS A 64 5.15 13.11 10.88
C LYS A 64 5.86 12.17 9.88
N THR A 65 6.52 12.72 8.86
CA THR A 65 7.31 11.98 7.87
C THR A 65 8.78 11.83 8.29
N LYS A 66 9.17 12.44 9.40
CA LYS A 66 10.43 12.20 10.13
C LYS A 66 10.11 12.03 11.61
N ALA A 67 10.83 11.17 12.30
CA ALA A 67 10.80 11.06 13.75
C ALA A 67 12.19 10.82 14.29
N VAL A 68 12.55 11.54 15.36
CA VAL A 68 13.81 11.40 16.09
C VAL A 68 13.48 10.89 17.49
N PHE A 69 14.06 9.77 17.89
CA PHE A 69 13.73 9.12 19.16
C PHE A 69 14.95 8.43 19.78
N PRO A 70 15.21 8.62 21.09
CA PRO A 70 16.38 8.06 21.75
C PRO A 70 16.22 6.56 22.01
N LEU A 71 17.35 5.85 22.06
CA LEU A 71 17.43 4.53 22.64
C LEU A 71 17.25 4.64 24.15
N SER A 72 16.28 3.92 24.69
CA SER A 72 15.91 3.96 26.11
C SER A 72 15.76 2.56 26.70
N ASN A 73 15.56 2.44 28.02
CA ASN A 73 15.29 1.14 28.66
C ASN A 73 13.82 0.70 28.55
N SER A 74 12.92 1.61 28.15
CA SER A 74 11.49 1.36 28.04
C SER A 74 10.85 2.34 27.06
N ILE A 75 9.95 1.84 26.20
CA ILE A 75 9.15 2.71 25.34
C ILE A 75 8.02 3.31 26.17
N SER A 76 7.95 4.64 26.22
CA SER A 76 6.86 5.37 26.85
C SER A 76 6.01 6.06 25.77
N GLY A 77 4.69 5.86 25.84
CA GLY A 77 3.73 6.45 24.90
C GLY A 77 3.42 5.59 23.67
N THR A 78 2.74 6.20 22.70
CA THR A 78 2.22 5.55 21.49
C THR A 78 2.93 6.02 20.21
N GLY A 79 4.02 6.76 20.36
CA GLY A 79 4.81 7.36 19.28
C GLY A 79 5.89 6.43 18.76
N TRP A 80 6.83 7.01 17.99
CA TRP A 80 8.07 6.32 17.69
C TRP A 80 8.91 6.15 18.96
N GLY A 81 9.53 4.99 19.13
CA GLY A 81 10.39 4.73 20.28
C GLY A 81 11.33 3.55 20.04
N ALA A 82 12.48 3.56 20.73
CA ALA A 82 13.44 2.47 20.72
C ALA A 82 13.75 2.03 22.15
N GLN A 83 13.70 0.72 22.38
CA GLN A 83 14.05 0.11 23.66
C GLN A 83 15.21 -0.88 23.51
N LEU A 84 16.21 -0.72 24.36
CA LEU A 84 17.28 -1.70 24.53
C LEU A 84 16.75 -2.87 25.38
N LEU A 85 16.71 -4.06 24.78
CA LEU A 85 16.29 -5.29 25.46
C LEU A 85 17.47 -5.96 26.15
N HIS A 86 18.55 -6.18 25.40
CA HIS A 86 19.75 -6.86 25.87
C HIS A 86 21.00 -6.25 25.24
N ASN A 87 22.12 -6.31 25.97
CA ASN A 87 23.43 -5.93 25.49
C ASN A 87 24.42 -7.05 25.82
N ASN A 88 24.75 -7.86 24.82
CA ASN A 88 25.60 -9.03 24.98
C ASN A 88 26.82 -8.87 24.06
N ASN A 89 28.02 -8.66 24.63
CA ASN A 89 29.29 -8.64 23.88
C ASN A 89 29.29 -7.71 22.65
N ASN A 90 28.81 -6.47 22.79
CA ASN A 90 28.66 -5.47 21.72
C ASN A 90 27.55 -5.75 20.69
N VAL A 91 26.69 -6.73 20.94
CA VAL A 91 25.45 -6.94 20.19
C VAL A 91 24.29 -6.36 21.00
N LEU A 92 23.65 -5.34 20.46
CA LEU A 92 22.51 -4.65 21.05
C LEU A 92 21.22 -5.21 20.44
N SER A 93 20.39 -5.86 21.25
CA SER A 93 19.04 -6.26 20.83
C SER A 93 18.08 -5.14 21.15
N ILE A 94 17.41 -4.62 20.12
CA ILE A 94 16.59 -3.41 20.19
C ILE A 94 15.19 -3.73 19.66
N SER A 95 14.16 -3.25 20.35
CA SER A 95 12.80 -3.17 19.83
C SER A 95 12.49 -1.73 19.40
N ILE A 96 11.79 -1.58 18.28
CA ILE A 96 11.34 -0.29 17.75
C ILE A 96 9.82 -0.32 17.65
N LEU A 97 9.18 0.74 18.17
CA LEU A 97 7.76 1.01 18.00
C LEU A 97 7.58 2.14 16.98
N SER A 98 6.59 1.99 16.11
CA SER A 98 6.04 3.09 15.29
C SER A 98 4.64 3.45 15.80
N PRO A 99 4.14 4.68 15.59
CA PRO A 99 2.77 5.01 15.94
C PRO A 99 1.74 4.37 15.00
N ALA A 100 0.54 4.10 15.52
CA ALA A 100 -0.57 3.54 14.74
C ALA A 100 -1.07 4.45 13.60
N ASN A 101 -0.71 5.74 13.63
CA ASN A 101 -1.01 6.72 12.58
C ASN A 101 0.27 7.18 11.85
N ALA A 102 1.32 6.37 11.82
CA ALA A 102 2.47 6.64 10.95
C ALA A 102 2.03 6.63 9.48
N PRO A 103 2.54 7.55 8.64
CA PRO A 103 2.40 7.44 7.20
C PRO A 103 2.95 6.11 6.68
N ILE A 104 2.23 5.43 5.79
CA ILE A 104 2.73 4.19 5.17
C ILE A 104 3.75 4.50 4.07
N GLY A 105 4.62 3.54 3.77
CA GLY A 105 5.60 3.64 2.68
C GLY A 105 6.97 3.09 3.05
N ARG A 106 7.95 3.40 2.21
CA ARG A 106 9.35 3.03 2.46
C ARG A 106 10.00 4.07 3.38
N TYR A 107 10.64 3.58 4.44
CA TYR A 107 11.36 4.38 5.42
C TYR A 107 12.86 4.10 5.34
N THR A 108 13.65 5.12 5.65
CA THR A 108 15.06 5.01 5.98
C THR A 108 15.23 5.13 7.49
N LEU A 109 15.94 4.17 8.09
CA LEU A 109 16.33 4.22 9.50
C LEU A 109 17.83 4.55 9.61
N SER A 110 18.13 5.55 10.42
CA SER A 110 19.50 5.95 10.75
C SER A 110 19.69 6.00 12.27
N ILE A 111 20.93 5.85 12.71
CA ILE A 111 21.33 6.03 14.10
C ILE A 111 22.39 7.11 14.18
N GLU A 112 22.23 8.00 15.14
CA GLU A 112 23.24 8.94 15.59
C GLU A 112 23.78 8.45 16.94
N ILE A 113 25.10 8.34 17.05
CA ILE A 113 25.78 8.01 18.30
C ILE A 113 26.63 9.22 18.69
N SER A 114 26.31 9.80 19.84
CA SER A 114 27.04 10.92 20.45
C SER A 114 28.00 10.42 21.53
N SER A 115 29.28 10.78 21.42
CA SER A 115 30.32 10.43 22.39
C SER A 115 31.30 11.60 22.55
N GLU A 116 31.40 12.18 23.76
CA GLU A 116 32.41 13.18 24.14
C GLU A 116 32.54 14.37 23.16
N GLY A 117 31.41 14.84 22.60
CA GLY A 117 31.36 15.98 21.68
C GLY A 117 31.56 15.65 20.19
N ASN A 118 31.69 14.36 19.84
CA ASN A 118 31.64 13.88 18.46
C ASN A 118 30.34 13.12 18.20
N ASP A 119 29.59 13.57 17.20
CA ASP A 119 28.37 12.93 16.72
C ASP A 119 28.67 12.17 15.42
N SER A 120 28.30 10.90 15.38
CA SER A 120 28.41 10.08 14.17
C SER A 120 27.05 9.55 13.77
N THR A 121 26.59 9.93 12.59
CA THR A 121 25.34 9.42 12.00
C THR A 121 25.67 8.31 10.99
N THR A 122 24.93 7.20 11.04
CA THR A 122 25.05 6.08 10.12
C THR A 122 23.65 5.60 9.71
N GLN A 123 23.44 5.41 8.41
CA GLN A 123 22.22 4.76 7.90
C GLN A 123 22.28 3.26 8.17
N LEU A 124 21.24 2.73 8.82
CA LEU A 124 21.13 1.31 9.16
C LEU A 124 20.55 0.49 8.01
N GLY A 125 19.61 1.08 7.28
CA GLY A 125 18.94 0.44 6.15
C GLY A 125 17.55 1.03 5.90
N THR A 126 16.74 0.27 5.16
CA THR A 126 15.37 0.65 4.79
C THR A 126 14.40 -0.45 5.17
N PHE A 127 13.15 -0.06 5.43
CA PHE A 127 12.05 -0.99 5.68
C PHE A 127 10.75 -0.41 5.09
N ILE A 128 9.76 -1.26 4.85
CA ILE A 128 8.42 -0.86 4.41
C ILE A 128 7.49 -0.90 5.62
N LEU A 129 6.73 0.19 5.81
CA LEU A 129 5.69 0.29 6.83
C LEU A 129 4.31 0.31 6.16
N LEU A 130 3.46 -0.65 6.50
CA LEU A 130 2.11 -0.81 5.96
C LEU A 130 1.03 -0.47 7.01
N PHE A 131 -0.23 -0.39 6.57
CA PHE A 131 -1.39 -0.34 7.45
C PHE A 131 -1.51 -1.62 8.28
N ASN A 132 -2.11 -1.52 9.48
CA ASN A 132 -2.22 -2.62 10.43
C ASN A 132 -3.67 -3.02 10.77
N PRO A 133 -4.28 -3.90 9.96
CA PRO A 133 -5.60 -4.48 10.25
C PRO A 133 -5.69 -5.28 11.56
N TRP A 134 -4.55 -5.65 12.17
CA TRP A 134 -4.50 -6.43 13.41
C TRP A 134 -4.50 -5.56 14.66
N LEU A 135 -4.25 -4.25 14.53
CA LEU A 135 -4.11 -3.34 15.64
C LEU A 135 -5.39 -2.54 15.87
N GLN A 136 -6.01 -2.67 17.04
CA GLN A 136 -7.25 -1.96 17.39
C GLN A 136 -7.15 -0.43 17.30
N ALA A 137 -5.96 0.13 17.51
CA ALA A 137 -5.70 1.56 17.40
C ALA A 137 -5.56 2.06 15.97
N ASP A 138 -5.43 1.17 14.98
CA ASP A 138 -5.33 1.52 13.57
C ASP A 138 -6.73 1.75 12.97
N SER A 139 -6.85 2.75 12.09
CA SER A 139 -8.10 3.09 11.41
C SER A 139 -8.61 2.00 10.46
N VAL A 140 -7.76 1.03 10.08
CA VAL A 140 -8.14 -0.11 9.23
C VAL A 140 -8.40 -1.41 10.00
N PHE A 141 -8.52 -1.34 11.32
CA PHE A 141 -8.71 -2.52 12.18
C PHE A 141 -9.95 -3.35 11.79
N ILE A 142 -9.76 -4.67 11.71
CA ILE A 142 -10.85 -5.65 11.66
C ILE A 142 -10.67 -6.63 12.81
N SER A 143 -11.70 -6.77 13.65
CA SER A 143 -11.65 -7.65 14.82
C SER A 143 -11.79 -9.13 14.46
N ASN A 144 -12.56 -9.44 13.41
CA ASN A 144 -12.83 -10.80 12.99
C ASN A 144 -11.60 -11.39 12.26
N HIS A 145 -11.18 -12.60 12.67
CA HIS A 145 -10.03 -13.27 12.07
C HIS A 145 -10.27 -13.65 10.60
N ASP A 146 -11.38 -14.33 10.32
CA ASP A 146 -11.72 -14.81 8.98
C ASP A 146 -11.90 -13.67 7.98
N GLU A 147 -12.49 -12.54 8.41
CA GLU A 147 -12.60 -11.33 7.60
C GLU A 147 -11.23 -10.72 7.28
N ARG A 148 -10.26 -10.76 8.21
CA ARG A 148 -8.89 -10.30 7.92
C ARG A 148 -8.18 -11.21 6.94
N GLU A 149 -8.32 -12.52 7.12
CA GLU A 149 -7.74 -13.49 6.19
C GLU A 149 -8.31 -13.27 4.78
N GLU A 150 -9.62 -13.16 4.62
CA GLU A 150 -10.26 -12.92 3.32
C GLU A 150 -9.93 -11.53 2.75
N TYR A 151 -10.04 -10.46 3.53
CA TYR A 151 -9.95 -9.10 3.00
C TYR A 151 -8.54 -8.53 2.91
N VAL A 152 -7.53 -9.26 3.41
CA VAL A 152 -6.11 -8.85 3.36
C VAL A 152 -5.19 -9.97 2.86
N GLN A 153 -5.35 -11.18 3.41
CA GLN A 153 -4.37 -12.27 3.22
C GLN A 153 -4.69 -13.22 2.06
N GLU A 154 -5.90 -13.19 1.52
CA GLU A 154 -6.31 -13.99 0.37
C GLU A 154 -5.91 -13.28 -0.93
N ASP A 155 -5.23 -13.98 -1.82
CA ASP A 155 -4.72 -13.46 -3.10
C ASP A 155 -5.41 -14.07 -4.33
N ALA A 156 -6.32 -15.02 -4.13
CA ALA A 156 -7.26 -15.51 -5.15
C ALA A 156 -8.68 -15.02 -4.86
N GLY A 157 -9.30 -14.37 -5.86
CA GLY A 157 -10.61 -13.77 -5.74
C GLY A 157 -11.65 -14.33 -6.70
N VAL A 158 -12.90 -13.97 -6.42
CA VAL A 158 -14.04 -14.18 -7.32
C VAL A 158 -14.70 -12.84 -7.62
N ILE A 159 -14.99 -12.58 -8.89
CA ILE A 159 -15.76 -11.42 -9.33
C ILE A 159 -17.06 -11.91 -9.99
N PHE A 160 -18.20 -11.45 -9.49
CA PHE A 160 -19.50 -11.75 -10.08
C PHE A 160 -19.69 -10.95 -11.37
N VAL A 161 -20.21 -11.60 -12.41
CA VAL A 161 -20.45 -11.01 -13.74
C VAL A 161 -21.75 -11.57 -14.33
N GLY A 162 -22.10 -11.13 -15.54
CA GLY A 162 -23.29 -11.61 -16.25
C GLY A 162 -24.45 -10.63 -16.09
N ARG A 163 -25.66 -11.15 -15.86
CA ARG A 163 -26.90 -10.37 -15.81
C ARG A 163 -27.79 -10.83 -14.66
N THR A 164 -28.78 -10.03 -14.27
CA THR A 164 -29.72 -10.35 -13.17
C THR A 164 -30.42 -11.70 -13.32
N SER A 165 -30.68 -12.15 -14.56
CA SER A 165 -31.30 -13.44 -14.85
C SER A 165 -30.33 -14.62 -14.90
N TYR A 166 -29.02 -14.35 -14.94
CA TYR A 166 -27.98 -15.38 -14.96
C TYR A 166 -26.66 -14.78 -14.43
N ILE A 167 -26.47 -14.90 -13.12
CA ILE A 167 -25.27 -14.47 -12.42
C ILE A 167 -24.20 -15.55 -12.61
N SER A 168 -23.04 -15.14 -13.09
CA SER A 168 -21.85 -15.98 -13.25
C SER A 168 -20.70 -15.41 -12.43
N THR A 169 -19.58 -16.13 -12.42
CA THR A 169 -18.37 -15.75 -11.70
C THR A 169 -17.16 -15.92 -12.59
N ILE A 170 -16.17 -15.06 -12.42
CA ILE A 170 -14.81 -15.25 -12.92
C ILE A 170 -13.85 -15.32 -11.74
N GLY A 171 -12.85 -16.19 -11.82
CA GLY A 171 -11.71 -16.16 -10.91
C GLY A 171 -10.79 -14.99 -11.25
N TRP A 172 -10.18 -14.39 -10.24
CA TRP A 172 -9.24 -13.29 -10.41
C TRP A 172 -8.02 -13.49 -9.51
N ASN A 173 -6.83 -13.57 -10.09
CA ASN A 173 -5.59 -13.58 -9.33
C ASN A 173 -5.27 -12.14 -8.88
N TYR A 174 -5.51 -11.82 -7.61
CA TYR A 174 -5.05 -10.54 -7.04
C TYR A 174 -3.53 -10.52 -6.96
N GLY A 175 -2.93 -11.59 -6.42
CA GLY A 175 -1.49 -11.81 -6.41
C GLY A 175 -0.69 -10.70 -5.72
N GLN A 176 -1.21 -10.11 -4.63
CA GLN A 176 -0.55 -9.00 -3.93
C GLN A 176 0.82 -9.38 -3.35
N PHE A 177 1.07 -10.68 -3.15
CA PHE A 177 2.31 -11.21 -2.59
C PHE A 177 3.37 -11.60 -3.63
N GLU A 178 3.00 -11.56 -4.91
CA GLU A 178 3.90 -11.89 -6.02
C GLU A 178 5.09 -10.93 -6.09
N GLU A 179 6.22 -11.43 -6.61
CA GLU A 179 7.48 -10.69 -6.68
C GLU A 179 7.29 -9.32 -7.35
N GLY A 180 7.73 -8.28 -6.65
CA GLY A 180 7.70 -6.89 -7.12
C GLY A 180 6.35 -6.18 -7.02
N ILE A 181 5.24 -6.87 -6.76
CA ILE A 181 3.90 -6.25 -6.75
C ILE A 181 3.79 -5.18 -5.67
N LEU A 182 4.25 -5.44 -4.44
CA LEU A 182 4.23 -4.43 -3.37
C LEU A 182 5.03 -3.17 -3.76
N ASN A 183 6.18 -3.34 -4.41
CA ASN A 183 7.01 -2.22 -4.88
C ASN A 183 6.31 -1.38 -5.96
N ILE A 184 5.60 -2.04 -6.88
CA ILE A 184 4.78 -1.36 -7.88
C ILE A 184 3.64 -0.60 -7.18
N CYS A 185 2.95 -1.23 -6.24
CA CYS A 185 1.86 -0.63 -5.46
C CYS A 185 2.30 0.65 -4.73
N LEU A 186 3.47 0.64 -4.10
CA LEU A 186 4.07 1.83 -3.49
C LEU A 186 4.39 2.91 -4.54
N SER A 187 4.89 2.50 -5.71
CA SER A 187 5.19 3.41 -6.82
C SER A 187 3.96 4.07 -7.42
N LEU A 188 2.75 3.48 -7.32
CA LEU A 188 1.51 4.17 -7.72
C LEU A 188 1.32 5.47 -6.94
N LEU A 189 1.62 5.48 -5.64
CA LEU A 189 1.46 6.67 -4.80
C LEU A 189 2.42 7.78 -5.24
N ASP A 190 3.67 7.42 -5.54
CA ASP A 190 4.72 8.34 -5.99
C ASP A 190 4.50 8.85 -7.44
N ASN A 191 3.64 8.18 -8.21
CA ASN A 191 3.28 8.60 -9.57
C ASN A 191 1.97 9.39 -9.64
N SER A 192 1.27 9.59 -8.51
CA SER A 192 -0.01 10.32 -8.47
C SER A 192 0.12 11.81 -8.79
N LEU A 193 -0.94 12.43 -9.31
CA LEU A 193 -1.00 13.89 -9.48
C LEU A 193 -0.82 14.61 -8.14
N ASN A 194 -1.34 14.04 -7.05
CA ASN A 194 -1.19 14.57 -5.70
C ASN A 194 0.28 14.69 -5.31
N PHE A 195 1.04 13.60 -5.50
CA PHE A 195 2.48 13.60 -5.24
C PHE A 195 3.22 14.55 -6.17
N ARG A 196 2.94 14.56 -7.48
CA ARG A 196 3.59 15.49 -8.42
C ARG A 196 3.35 16.96 -8.07
N ARG A 197 2.17 17.29 -7.55
CA ARG A 197 1.82 18.66 -7.15
C ARG A 197 2.49 19.09 -5.86
N ASP A 198 2.47 18.24 -4.84
CA ASP A 198 3.08 18.51 -3.54
C ASP A 198 3.51 17.19 -2.87
N PRO A 199 4.77 16.76 -3.09
CA PRO A 199 5.27 15.50 -2.55
C PRO A 199 5.32 15.49 -1.01
N ALA A 200 5.56 16.64 -0.37
CA ALA A 200 5.67 16.72 1.08
C ALA A 200 4.31 16.47 1.72
N THR A 201 3.27 17.16 1.24
CA THR A 201 1.91 16.99 1.73
C THR A 201 1.34 15.62 1.36
N ASP A 202 1.61 15.10 0.16
CA ASP A 202 1.15 13.77 -0.25
C ASP A 202 1.65 12.69 0.72
N VAL A 203 2.96 12.63 0.96
CA VAL A 203 3.57 11.63 1.85
C VAL A 203 3.05 11.77 3.28
N ALA A 204 2.90 13.00 3.78
CA ALA A 204 2.36 13.24 5.12
C ALA A 204 0.93 12.69 5.30
N ARG A 205 0.12 12.70 4.24
CA ARG A 205 -1.27 12.20 4.24
C ARG A 205 -1.39 10.70 3.99
N ARG A 206 -0.27 9.98 3.78
CA ARG A 206 -0.27 8.51 3.65
C ARG A 206 -0.53 7.81 4.99
N ASP A 207 -0.83 8.54 6.06
CA ASP A 207 -1.35 7.98 7.32
C ASP A 207 -2.85 7.68 7.27
N ASP A 208 -3.58 8.26 6.31
CA ASP A 208 -5.03 8.17 6.19
C ASP A 208 -5.46 7.18 5.09
N PRO A 209 -6.16 6.08 5.42
CA PRO A 209 -6.65 5.13 4.42
C PRO A 209 -7.69 5.76 3.47
N GLN A 210 -8.42 6.81 3.88
CA GLN A 210 -9.37 7.50 2.99
C GLN A 210 -8.63 8.26 1.89
N TYR A 211 -7.54 8.94 2.26
CA TYR A 211 -6.66 9.60 1.30
C TYR A 211 -6.06 8.60 0.31
N ILE A 212 -5.48 7.51 0.82
CA ILE A 212 -4.88 6.45 -0.01
C ILE A 212 -5.93 5.84 -0.95
N GLY A 213 -7.10 5.46 -0.43
CA GLY A 213 -8.18 4.90 -1.26
C GLY A 213 -8.60 5.84 -2.39
N ARG A 214 -8.70 7.15 -2.11
CA ARG A 214 -9.02 8.16 -3.13
C ARG A 214 -7.92 8.30 -4.18
N VAL A 215 -6.66 8.41 -3.76
CA VAL A 215 -5.52 8.50 -4.69
C VAL A 215 -5.47 7.28 -5.60
N LEU A 216 -5.64 6.07 -5.04
CA LEU A 216 -5.62 4.84 -5.81
C LEU A 216 -6.82 4.73 -6.76
N SER A 217 -8.01 5.18 -6.38
CA SER A 217 -9.17 5.17 -7.29
C SER A 217 -8.93 6.01 -8.55
N ALA A 218 -8.18 7.11 -8.44
CA ALA A 218 -7.72 7.90 -9.59
C ALA A 218 -6.60 7.16 -10.34
N MET A 219 -5.55 6.72 -9.64
CA MET A 219 -4.37 6.13 -10.27
C MET A 219 -4.58 4.79 -10.97
N ILE A 220 -5.64 4.05 -10.65
CA ILE A 220 -5.93 2.78 -11.32
C ILE A 220 -6.44 3.01 -12.75
N ASN A 221 -7.07 4.16 -13.03
CA ASN A 221 -7.52 4.50 -14.37
C ASN A 221 -6.55 5.46 -15.06
N ALA A 222 -6.40 5.31 -16.37
CA ALA A 222 -5.42 6.08 -17.16
C ALA A 222 -5.87 7.50 -17.51
N ASN A 223 -7.12 7.87 -17.19
CA ASN A 223 -7.61 9.21 -17.50
C ASN A 223 -6.91 10.22 -16.58
N ASP A 224 -6.60 11.40 -17.13
CA ASP A 224 -5.99 12.56 -16.46
C ASP A 224 -4.58 12.34 -15.86
N ASP A 225 -4.42 11.34 -15.00
CA ASP A 225 -3.23 11.10 -14.17
C ASP A 225 -2.17 10.23 -14.86
N TYR A 226 -2.49 9.70 -16.06
CA TYR A 226 -1.72 8.64 -16.74
C TYR A 226 -1.54 7.40 -15.85
N GLY A 227 -2.62 7.00 -15.16
CA GLY A 227 -2.66 5.82 -14.29
C GLY A 227 -2.54 4.48 -15.03
N VAL A 228 -2.91 3.41 -14.34
CA VAL A 228 -2.53 2.04 -14.71
C VAL A 228 -3.25 1.54 -15.97
N VAL A 229 -4.59 1.58 -16.00
CA VAL A 229 -5.39 0.85 -17.01
C VAL A 229 -6.15 1.82 -17.92
N SER A 230 -6.08 1.60 -19.24
CA SER A 230 -6.86 2.33 -20.23
C SER A 230 -8.18 1.62 -20.52
N GLY A 231 -9.30 2.31 -20.29
CA GLY A 231 -10.64 1.75 -20.49
C GLY A 231 -11.06 1.65 -21.95
N ASN A 232 -11.69 0.55 -22.36
CA ASN A 232 -12.27 0.40 -23.70
C ASN A 232 -13.51 -0.51 -23.71
N TRP A 233 -14.65 0.05 -24.12
CA TRP A 233 -15.95 -0.64 -24.25
C TRP A 233 -16.44 -0.73 -25.70
N SER A 234 -15.61 -0.39 -26.68
CA SER A 234 -16.02 -0.33 -28.10
C SER A 234 -16.23 -1.70 -28.76
N GLY A 235 -15.76 -2.79 -28.13
CA GLY A 235 -15.71 -4.11 -28.75
C GLY A 235 -14.55 -4.32 -29.73
N ASN A 236 -13.75 -3.28 -30.00
CA ASN A 236 -12.53 -3.37 -30.81
C ASN A 236 -11.30 -3.07 -29.95
N TYR A 237 -10.43 -4.07 -29.80
CA TYR A 237 -9.27 -4.03 -28.91
C TYR A 237 -7.93 -4.02 -29.66
N VAL A 238 -7.91 -3.58 -30.93
CA VAL A 238 -6.66 -3.42 -31.68
C VAL A 238 -5.66 -2.54 -30.90
N GLY A 239 -4.40 -2.98 -30.85
CA GLY A 239 -3.32 -2.30 -30.13
C GLY A 239 -3.28 -2.55 -28.62
N GLY A 240 -4.08 -3.50 -28.11
CA GLY A 240 -4.07 -3.94 -26.71
C GLY A 240 -4.67 -5.34 -26.55
N GLN A 241 -4.99 -5.68 -25.31
CA GLN A 241 -5.64 -6.94 -24.93
C GLN A 241 -7.15 -6.75 -24.76
N ASP A 242 -7.94 -7.75 -25.19
CA ASP A 242 -9.37 -7.83 -24.86
C ASP A 242 -9.51 -7.89 -23.32
N PRO A 243 -10.27 -6.97 -22.69
CA PRO A 243 -10.43 -6.92 -21.24
C PRO A 243 -10.88 -8.23 -20.58
N ARG A 244 -11.55 -9.12 -21.33
CA ARG A 244 -12.03 -10.43 -20.83
C ARG A 244 -10.92 -11.48 -20.71
N ASN A 245 -9.77 -11.25 -21.35
CA ASN A 245 -8.66 -12.18 -21.34
C ASN A 245 -7.71 -11.98 -20.15
N TRP A 246 -7.91 -10.94 -19.34
CA TRP A 246 -7.18 -10.79 -18.08
C TRP A 246 -7.66 -11.82 -17.06
N ASN A 247 -6.70 -12.47 -16.41
CA ASN A 247 -6.94 -13.46 -15.34
C ASN A 247 -6.48 -12.95 -13.96
N GLY A 248 -5.98 -11.72 -13.87
CA GLY A 248 -5.43 -11.17 -12.64
C GLY A 248 -4.76 -9.82 -12.80
N SER A 249 -4.33 -9.27 -11.67
CA SER A 249 -3.73 -7.94 -11.56
C SER A 249 -2.22 -7.91 -11.72
N VAL A 250 -1.56 -9.05 -11.51
CA VAL A 250 -0.09 -9.19 -11.51
C VAL A 250 0.51 -8.72 -12.85
N GLU A 251 0.03 -9.28 -13.96
CA GLU A 251 0.51 -8.92 -15.31
C GLU A 251 0.24 -7.46 -15.64
N ILE A 252 -0.93 -6.93 -15.26
CA ILE A 252 -1.30 -5.53 -15.50
C ILE A 252 -0.31 -4.60 -14.80
N LEU A 253 -0.06 -4.82 -13.50
CA LEU A 253 0.85 -3.98 -12.72
C LEU A 253 2.29 -4.08 -13.21
N LYS A 254 2.76 -5.29 -13.54
CA LYS A 254 4.11 -5.51 -14.09
C LYS A 254 4.27 -4.85 -15.46
N GLN A 255 3.30 -4.97 -16.36
CA GLN A 255 3.33 -4.30 -17.66
C GLN A 255 3.33 -2.76 -17.52
N TRP A 256 2.54 -2.22 -16.59
CA TRP A 256 2.55 -0.80 -16.29
C TRP A 256 3.95 -0.33 -15.86
N GLN A 257 4.61 -1.04 -14.94
CA GLN A 257 5.98 -0.70 -14.52
C GLN A 257 7.00 -0.83 -15.67
N ILE A 258 7.02 -1.96 -16.38
CA ILE A 258 8.00 -2.27 -17.44
C ILE A 258 7.89 -1.27 -18.60
N SER A 259 6.68 -0.78 -18.90
CA SER A 259 6.47 0.21 -19.95
C SER A 259 6.88 1.64 -19.57
N GLY A 260 7.44 1.84 -18.36
CA GLY A 260 7.77 3.16 -17.83
C GLY A 260 6.53 3.92 -17.38
N PHE A 261 5.61 3.22 -16.69
CA PHE A 261 4.36 3.76 -16.17
C PHE A 261 3.40 4.26 -17.25
N ARG A 262 3.39 3.62 -18.42
CA ARG A 262 2.43 3.92 -19.50
C ARG A 262 1.14 3.11 -19.31
N PRO A 263 -0.03 3.68 -19.63
CA PRO A 263 -1.31 2.97 -19.52
C PRO A 263 -1.35 1.61 -20.24
N VAL A 264 -1.78 0.58 -19.51
CA VAL A 264 -1.99 -0.78 -20.00
C VAL A 264 -3.33 -0.87 -20.72
N ARG A 265 -3.32 -1.42 -21.93
CA ARG A 265 -4.47 -1.50 -22.82
C ARG A 265 -4.97 -2.94 -22.93
N TYR A 266 -6.23 -3.26 -22.68
CA TYR A 266 -7.32 -2.42 -22.17
C TYR A 266 -7.99 -3.08 -20.96
N GLY A 267 -8.77 -2.31 -20.21
CA GLY A 267 -9.60 -2.82 -19.12
C GLY A 267 -11.05 -2.38 -19.22
N GLN A 268 -11.89 -3.05 -18.43
CA GLN A 268 -13.27 -2.69 -18.13
C GLN A 268 -13.48 -2.72 -16.61
N CYS A 269 -14.68 -2.40 -16.13
CA CYS A 269 -14.97 -2.16 -14.70
C CYS A 269 -14.39 -3.23 -13.75
N TRP A 270 -14.53 -4.53 -14.05
CA TRP A 270 -13.97 -5.59 -13.19
C TRP A 270 -12.44 -5.65 -13.20
N VAL A 271 -11.79 -5.27 -14.31
CA VAL A 271 -10.32 -5.19 -14.42
C VAL A 271 -9.79 -4.06 -13.53
N PHE A 272 -10.45 -2.90 -13.56
CA PHE A 272 -10.14 -1.80 -12.65
C PHE A 272 -10.34 -2.22 -11.18
N ALA A 273 -11.49 -2.83 -10.87
CA ALA A 273 -11.82 -3.23 -9.50
C ALA A 273 -10.85 -4.29 -8.97
N GLY A 274 -10.51 -5.31 -9.77
CA GLY A 274 -9.55 -6.34 -9.39
C GLY A 274 -8.16 -5.77 -9.13
N THR A 275 -7.67 -4.90 -10.02
CA THR A 275 -6.38 -4.20 -9.86
C THR A 275 -6.37 -3.28 -8.63
N LEU A 276 -7.44 -2.51 -8.40
CA LEU A 276 -7.56 -1.68 -7.21
C LEU A 276 -7.54 -2.52 -5.93
N ASN A 277 -8.24 -3.66 -5.91
CA ASN A 277 -8.29 -4.55 -4.77
C ASN A 277 -6.90 -5.13 -4.43
N THR A 278 -6.11 -5.53 -5.43
CA THR A 278 -4.70 -5.94 -5.23
C THR A 278 -3.89 -4.85 -4.54
N VAL A 279 -3.98 -3.60 -5.02
CA VAL A 279 -3.19 -2.49 -4.47
C VAL A 279 -3.65 -2.14 -3.04
N LEU A 280 -4.95 -2.17 -2.76
CA LEU A 280 -5.45 -1.94 -1.40
C LEU A 280 -4.99 -3.03 -0.43
N ARG A 281 -5.15 -4.31 -0.79
CA ARG A 281 -4.71 -5.46 0.04
C ARG A 281 -3.21 -5.42 0.29
N SER A 282 -2.40 -5.14 -0.74
CA SER A 282 -0.93 -5.07 -0.61
C SER A 282 -0.47 -3.98 0.37
N LEU A 283 -1.18 -2.85 0.44
CA LEU A 283 -0.88 -1.77 1.39
C LEU A 283 -1.43 -2.03 2.80
N GLY A 284 -2.17 -3.11 3.00
CA GLY A 284 -2.78 -3.49 4.27
C GLY A 284 -4.14 -2.83 4.52
N ILE A 285 -4.85 -2.36 3.50
CA ILE A 285 -6.23 -1.87 3.61
C ILE A 285 -7.18 -3.03 3.28
N PRO A 286 -7.99 -3.50 4.24
CA PRO A 286 -8.95 -4.57 3.99
C PRO A 286 -9.95 -4.18 2.90
N SER A 287 -10.09 -5.02 1.89
CA SER A 287 -10.89 -4.71 0.70
C SER A 287 -11.49 -5.93 0.01
N ARG A 288 -12.58 -5.71 -0.72
CA ARG A 288 -13.28 -6.70 -1.54
C ARG A 288 -13.89 -6.07 -2.80
N VAL A 289 -14.03 -6.85 -3.86
CA VAL A 289 -14.69 -6.42 -5.10
C VAL A 289 -16.21 -6.59 -4.99
N ILE A 290 -16.96 -5.59 -5.45
CA ILE A 290 -18.43 -5.57 -5.43
C ILE A 290 -18.96 -5.49 -6.87
N THR A 291 -19.96 -6.30 -7.19
CA THR A 291 -20.70 -6.24 -8.45
C THR A 291 -22.11 -5.74 -8.19
N ASN A 292 -22.52 -4.72 -8.93
CA ASN A 292 -23.89 -4.24 -8.99
C ASN A 292 -24.48 -4.57 -10.37
N PHE A 293 -25.64 -5.22 -10.40
CA PHE A 293 -26.35 -5.53 -11.65
C PHE A 293 -27.40 -4.44 -11.94
N ASN A 294 -27.60 -4.11 -13.22
CA ASN A 294 -28.41 -2.98 -13.67
C ASN A 294 -27.90 -1.66 -13.05
N SER A 295 -26.62 -1.37 -13.27
CA SER A 295 -25.93 -0.26 -12.60
C SER A 295 -26.06 1.01 -13.44
N ALA A 296 -27.00 1.87 -13.05
CA ALA A 296 -27.20 3.16 -13.70
C ALA A 296 -25.92 4.02 -13.68
N HIS A 297 -25.60 4.61 -14.82
CA HIS A 297 -24.58 5.64 -14.99
C HIS A 297 -25.29 6.96 -15.30
N ASP A 298 -25.63 7.67 -14.21
CA ASP A 298 -26.25 9.01 -14.23
C ASP A 298 -25.16 10.08 -14.42
N THR A 299 -25.24 10.80 -15.54
CA THR A 299 -24.28 11.83 -15.93
C THR A 299 -24.70 13.25 -15.53
N ASP A 300 -25.98 13.49 -15.23
CA ASP A 300 -26.53 14.82 -14.94
C ASP A 300 -26.92 15.03 -13.46
N LYS A 301 -26.78 13.98 -12.64
CA LYS A 301 -26.95 13.93 -11.18
C LYS A 301 -28.40 14.17 -10.76
N ASN A 302 -29.37 13.73 -11.55
CA ASN A 302 -30.79 13.93 -11.27
C ASN A 302 -31.49 12.69 -10.67
N LEU A 303 -30.78 11.56 -10.47
CA LEU A 303 -31.29 10.27 -9.99
C LEU A 303 -32.27 9.56 -10.95
N SER A 304 -32.22 9.90 -12.24
CA SER A 304 -32.96 9.29 -13.35
C SER A 304 -31.99 8.96 -14.48
N VAL A 305 -32.34 7.97 -15.30
CA VAL A 305 -31.59 7.64 -16.51
C VAL A 305 -32.59 7.36 -17.64
N ASP A 306 -32.30 7.91 -18.82
CA ASP A 306 -33.20 7.81 -19.97
C ASP A 306 -32.69 6.79 -20.99
N VAL A 307 -33.52 5.80 -21.32
CA VAL A 307 -33.24 4.81 -22.38
C VAL A 307 -34.25 4.98 -23.51
N TYR A 308 -33.74 5.16 -24.73
CA TYR A 308 -34.56 5.49 -25.89
C TYR A 308 -34.71 4.29 -26.83
N TYR A 309 -35.92 4.13 -27.37
CA TYR A 309 -36.24 3.13 -28.39
C TYR A 309 -36.93 3.79 -29.58
N ASP A 310 -36.68 3.28 -30.79
CA ASP A 310 -37.42 3.69 -31.98
C ASP A 310 -38.85 3.10 -31.97
N PRO A 311 -39.77 3.56 -32.83
CA PRO A 311 -41.14 3.02 -32.89
C PRO A 311 -41.25 1.53 -33.25
N ARG A 312 -40.15 0.90 -33.70
CA ARG A 312 -40.09 -0.54 -33.99
C ARG A 312 -39.55 -1.35 -32.80
N GLY A 313 -39.19 -0.68 -31.70
CA GLY A 313 -38.64 -1.30 -30.49
C GLY A 313 -37.14 -1.51 -30.52
N TRP A 314 -36.40 -0.89 -31.46
CA TRP A 314 -34.94 -1.00 -31.52
C TRP A 314 -34.28 0.00 -30.56
N PRO A 315 -33.25 -0.40 -29.79
CA PRO A 315 -32.50 0.51 -28.93
C PRO A 315 -31.85 1.65 -29.72
N MET A 316 -31.85 2.85 -29.15
CA MET A 316 -31.21 4.04 -29.73
C MET A 316 -30.10 4.55 -28.82
N ASP A 317 -28.93 4.82 -29.41
CA ASP A 317 -27.81 5.46 -28.73
C ASP A 317 -28.01 7.00 -28.74
N LYS A 318 -28.79 7.50 -27.78
CA LYS A 318 -29.22 8.91 -27.70
C LYS A 318 -28.99 9.58 -26.35
N GLY A 319 -28.90 8.82 -25.26
CA GLY A 319 -28.67 9.34 -23.90
C GLY A 319 -27.18 9.45 -23.58
N SER A 320 -26.80 10.43 -22.74
CA SER A 320 -25.50 10.41 -22.07
C SER A 320 -25.46 9.41 -20.92
N ASP A 321 -26.64 9.05 -20.40
CA ASP A 321 -26.84 8.06 -19.35
C ASP A 321 -26.96 6.64 -19.90
N SER A 322 -26.71 5.65 -19.04
CA SER A 322 -26.85 4.23 -19.38
C SER A 322 -27.18 3.36 -18.16
N VAL A 323 -27.56 2.10 -18.40
CA VAL A 323 -27.83 1.06 -17.38
C VAL A 323 -27.05 -0.20 -17.70
#